data_AF-A0A923Q9S5-F1
#
_entry.id   AF-A0A923Q9S5-F1
#
_cell.length_a   1.000
_cell.length_b   1.000
_cell.length_c   1.000
_cell.angle_alpha   90.00
_cell.angle_beta   90.00
_cell.angle_gamma   90.00
#
_symmetry.space_group_name_H-M   'P 1'
#
loop_
_entity.id
_entity.type
_entity.pdbx_description
1 polymer ?
#
loop_
_entity_poly.entity_id
_entity_poly.type
_entity_poly.pdbx_seq_one_letter_code
_entity_poly.pdbx_strand_id
1 'polypeptide(L)' 'MTPTRQLEIFGDGLARVRDGSLGAQACSTLARAQDQLLAALAPRYTDVLHHLLDRLESSAL' A
#
# COMPACT_ATOMS: atom_id res chain seq x y z
N MET A 1 15.70 -4.36 4.39
CA MET A 1 15.06 -3.19 3.75
C MET A 1 14.40 -2.40 4.87
N THR A 2 14.66 -1.09 5.01
CA THR A 2 14.16 -0.31 6.15
C THR A 2 12.67 0.02 5.99
N PRO A 3 11.92 0.24 7.09
CA PRO A 3 10.50 0.61 7.01
C PRO A 3 10.28 1.91 6.24
N THR A 4 11.19 2.89 6.34
CA THR A 4 11.13 4.13 5.57
C THR A 4 11.26 3.89 4.07
N ARG A 5 12.20 3.03 3.65
CA ARG A 5 12.36 2.63 2.24
C ARG A 5 11.10 1.97 1.69
N GLN A 6 10.46 1.16 2.52
CA GLN A 6 9.21 0.51 2.15
C GLN A 6 8.08 1.54 1.99
N LEU A 7 7.97 2.52 2.89
CA LEU A 7 7.01 3.62 2.74
C LEU A 7 7.19 4.38 1.41
N GLU A 8 8.43 4.68 1.01
CA GLU A 8 8.74 5.33 -0.27
C GLU A 8 8.21 4.53 -1.46
N ILE A 9 8.48 3.22 -1.48
CA ILE A 9 8.04 2.33 -2.57
C ILE A 9 6.51 2.21 -2.62
N PHE A 10 5.85 2.23 -1.46
CA PHE A 10 4.38 2.28 -1.42
C PHE A 10 3.85 3.60 -1.99
N GLY A 11 4.47 4.72 -1.64
CA GLY A 11 4.15 6.04 -2.20
C GLY A 11 4.30 6.09 -3.73
N ASP A 12 5.38 5.51 -4.25
CA ASP A 12 5.60 5.37 -5.70
C ASP A 12 4.53 4.49 -6.35
N GLY A 13 4.13 3.39 -5.69
CA GLY A 13 3.03 2.55 -6.13
C GLY A 13 1.72 3.32 -6.26
N LEU A 14 1.36 4.12 -5.25
CA LEU A 14 0.16 4.97 -5.27
C LEU A 14 0.23 6.03 -6.38
N ALA A 15 1.39 6.65 -6.59
CA ALA A 15 1.59 7.61 -7.67
C ALA A 15 1.32 6.97 -9.05
N ARG A 16 1.79 5.73 -9.25
CA ARG A 16 1.53 4.97 -10.48
C ARG A 16 0.08 4.53 -10.63
N VAL A 17 -0.63 4.24 -9.54
CA VAL A 17 -2.08 3.98 -9.59
C VAL A 17 -2.83 5.23 -10.05
N ARG A 18 -2.47 6.39 -9.50
CA ARG A 18 -3.07 7.68 -9.89
C ARG A 18 -2.81 8.03 -11.36
N ASP A 19 -1.64 7.66 -11.87
CA ASP A 19 -1.25 7.84 -13.28
C ASP A 19 -1.87 6.78 -14.21
N GLY A 20 -2.53 5.75 -13.68
CA GLY A 20 -3.07 4.63 -14.45
C GLY A 20 -2.02 3.61 -14.92
N SER A 21 -0.74 3.85 -14.61
CA SER A 21 0.40 2.98 -14.91
C SER A 21 0.50 1.74 -14.01
N LEU A 22 -0.34 1.64 -12.97
CA LEU A 22 -0.43 0.48 -12.08
C LEU A 22 -1.90 0.24 -11.67
N GLY A 23 -2.36 -1.00 -11.70
CA GLY A 23 -3.70 -1.33 -11.21
C GLY A 23 -3.79 -1.27 -9.68
N ALA A 24 -4.95 -0.89 -9.14
CA ALA A 24 -5.20 -0.86 -7.69
C ALA A 24 -4.85 -2.19 -7.00
N GLN A 25 -5.26 -3.32 -7.60
CA GLN A 25 -4.93 -4.68 -7.16
C GLN A 25 -3.42 -4.94 -7.02
N ALA A 26 -2.64 -4.46 -8.00
CA ALA A 26 -1.18 -4.63 -7.99
C ALA A 26 -0.53 -3.76 -6.91
N CYS A 27 -1.04 -2.55 -6.68
CA CYS A 27 -0.60 -1.69 -5.59
C CYS A 27 -0.94 -2.28 -4.20
N SER A 28 -2.15 -2.83 -4.02
CA SER A 28 -2.54 -3.52 -2.78
C SER A 28 -1.66 -4.73 -2.49
N THR A 29 -1.35 -5.54 -3.51
CA THR A 29 -0.41 -6.66 -3.37
C THR A 29 0.98 -6.18 -2.95
N LEU A 30 1.48 -5.10 -3.57
CA LEU A 30 2.77 -4.51 -3.25
C LEU A 30 2.80 -4.02 -1.80
N ALA A 31 1.75 -3.34 -1.34
CA ALA A 31 1.64 -2.81 0.02
C ALA A 31 1.65 -3.93 1.08
N ARG A 32 0.91 -5.01 0.83
CA ARG A 32 0.84 -6.18 1.72
C ARG A 32 2.15 -6.97 1.77
N ALA A 33 3.02 -6.87 0.76
CA ALA A 33 4.33 -7.50 0.75
C ALA A 33 5.39 -6.75 1.61
N GLN A 34 5.06 -5.58 2.15
CA GLN A 34 6.01 -4.75 2.90
C GLN A 34 5.96 -5.02 4.40
N ASP A 35 6.45 -6.19 4.78
CA ASP A 35 6.38 -6.73 6.14
C ASP A 35 7.07 -5.86 7.21
N GLN A 36 8.21 -5.22 6.88
CA GLN A 36 8.95 -4.38 7.84
C GLN A 36 8.22 -3.06 8.13
N LEU A 37 7.49 -2.51 7.15
CA LEU A 37 6.62 -1.36 7.30
C LEU A 37 5.44 -1.73 8.19
N LEU A 38 4.77 -2.85 7.90
CA LEU A 38 3.65 -3.36 8.69
C LEU A 38 4.06 -3.69 10.14
N ALA A 39 5.25 -4.25 10.33
CA ALA A 39 5.81 -4.54 11.66
C ALA A 39 6.25 -3.29 12.43
N ALA A 40 6.66 -2.23 11.72
CA ALA A 40 6.99 -0.94 12.34
C ALA A 40 5.75 -0.09 12.66
N LEU A 41 4.60 -0.38 12.02
CA LEU A 41 3.33 0.28 12.28
C LEU A 41 2.67 -0.32 13.53
N ALA A 42 2.03 0.54 14.34
CA ALA A 42 1.16 0.04 15.40
C ALA A 42 -0.05 -0.69 14.79
N PRO A 43 -0.60 -1.74 15.45
CA PRO A 43 -1.65 -2.59 14.90
C PRO A 43 -2.83 -1.79 14.32
N ARG A 44 -3.27 -0.76 15.06
CA ARG A 44 -4.34 0.16 14.65
C ARG A 44 -4.14 0.82 13.28
N TYR A 45 -2.89 1.08 12.89
CA TYR A 45 -2.58 1.72 11.62
C TYR A 45 -2.49 0.69 10.49
N THR A 46 -2.12 -0.55 10.79
CA THR A 46 -2.17 -1.67 9.85
C THR A 46 -3.61 -1.94 9.42
N ASP A 47 -4.57 -1.95 10.36
CA ASP A 47 -5.99 -2.07 10.03
C ASP A 47 -6.49 -0.93 9.12
N VAL A 48 -6.11 0.31 9.44
CA VAL A 48 -6.47 1.48 8.61
C VAL A 48 -5.85 1.36 7.22
N LEU A 49 -4.60 0.96 7.11
CA LEU A 49 -3.93 0.75 5.83
C LEU A 49 -4.67 -0.30 4.99
N HIS A 50 -5.00 -1.45 5.58
CA HIS A 50 -5.76 -2.50 4.88
C HIS A 50 -7.13 -2.01 4.41
N HIS A 51 -7.90 -1.30 5.25
CA HIS A 51 -9.17 -0.71 4.83
C HIS A 51 -9.03 0.31 3.70
N LEU A 52 -7.94 1.10 3.69
CA LEU A 52 -7.67 2.03 2.59
C LEU A 52 -7.37 1.30 1.29
N LEU A 53 -6.60 0.20 1.35
CA LEU A 53 -6.31 -0.66 0.20
C LEU A 53 -7.58 -1.32 -0.34
N ASP A 54 -8.43 -1.87 0.53
CA ASP A 54 -9.69 -2.49 0.11
C ASP A 54 -10.62 -1.47 -0.56
N ARG A 55 -10.70 -0.23 -0.04
CA ARG A 55 -11.45 0.85 -0.71
C ARG A 55 -10.84 1.26 -2.05
N LEU A 56 -9.51 1.30 -2.15
CA LEU A 56 -8.82 1.58 -3.41
C LEU A 56 -9.16 0.53 -4.46
N GLU A 57 -9.11 -0.76 -4.09
CA GLU A 57 -9.47 -1.87 -4.97
C GLU A 57 -10.94 -1.80 -5.39
N SER A 58 -11.86 -1.51 -4.46
CA SER A 58 -13.28 -1.36 -4.76
C SER A 58 -13.58 -0.17 -5.67
N SER A 59 -12.77 0.90 -5.62
CA SER A 59 -12.96 2.07 -6.49
C SER A 59 -12.49 1.86 -7.92
N ALA A 60 -11.71 0.79 -8.15
CA ALA A 60 -11.19 0.42 -9.46
C ALA A 60 -12.04 -0.67 -10.15
N LEU A 61 -13.09 -1.18 -9.49
CA LEU A 61 -14.13 -2.06 -10.06
C LEU A 61 -15.17 -1.23 -10.81
#